data_AF-A0A7C4T7V2-F1
#
_entry.id   AF-A0A7C4T7V2-F1
#
_cell.length_a   1.000
_cell.length_b   1.000
_cell.length_c   1.000
_cell.angle_alpha   90.00
_cell.angle_beta   90.00
_cell.angle_gamma   90.00
#
_symmetry.space_group_name_H-M   'P 1'
#
loop_
_entity.id
_entity.type
_entity.pdbx_description
1 polymer ?
#
loop_
_entity_poly.entity_id
_entity_poly.type
_entity_poly.pdbx_seq_one_letter_code
_entity_poly.pdbx_strand_id
1 'polypeptide(L)'
;MRNLLQFLIKYQFLLLFLLLESISISLVVRYNHYHQISYLNFAQQWHARLSLKKERIRQYMKLKEVNERLVAENESLRNSLEYYKKLNAARVTKTGADSSDSHFLVARVINSSVHLPYNYLTIDKGEEAGVKPNMAVVCDQGIVGVVVATSKHFAIVMPVLNRKFRVSAKFKKNNYYGSFEWSGTNYRTGVLNDIPLHVPIARGDTIVTSGYSNLFPEGLMIGIVEDYTVSMGTFYSINVRLSTDFKNLYYVYLISDNKLSERVTLENSVINE
;
A
#
# COMPACT_ATOMS: atom_id res chain seq x y z
N MET A 1 -55.12 39.06 47.83
CA MET A 1 -53.70 39.41 48.08
C MET A 1 -53.25 39.25 49.54
N ARG A 2 -54.12 39.46 50.54
CA ARG A 2 -53.75 39.38 51.98
C ARG A 2 -53.26 37.99 52.44
N ASN A 3 -53.83 36.91 51.89
CA ASN A 3 -53.45 35.53 52.25
C ASN A 3 -52.05 35.14 51.75
N LEU A 4 -51.60 35.71 50.62
CA LEU A 4 -50.27 35.45 50.07
C LEU A 4 -49.19 36.19 50.88
N LEU A 5 -49.47 37.42 51.32
CA LEU A 5 -48.61 38.15 52.25
C LEU A 5 -48.54 37.47 53.62
N GLN A 6 -49.66 36.97 54.16
CA GLN A 6 -49.65 36.20 55.42
C GLN A 6 -48.89 34.87 55.31
N PHE A 7 -48.98 34.18 54.16
CA PHE A 7 -48.18 32.99 53.89
C PHE A 7 -46.68 33.31 53.86
N LEU A 8 -46.30 34.40 53.20
CA LEU A 8 -44.91 34.81 53.06
C LEU A 8 -44.29 35.24 54.40
N ILE A 9 -45.06 35.92 55.26
CA ILE A 9 -44.65 36.26 56.64
C ILE A 9 -44.58 35.01 57.52
N LYS A 10 -45.54 34.08 57.41
CA LYS A 10 -45.57 32.84 58.20
C LYS A 10 -44.37 31.94 57.93
N TYR A 11 -43.92 31.85 56.67
CA TYR A 11 -42.79 31.01 56.27
C TYR A 11 -41.53 31.79 55.90
N GLN A 12 -41.41 33.05 56.35
CA GLN A 12 -40.33 33.95 55.98
C GLN A 12 -38.93 33.36 56.22
N PHE A 13 -38.75 32.65 57.35
CA PHE A 13 -37.47 32.04 57.70
C PHE A 13 -37.15 30.82 56.82
N LEU A 14 -38.16 30.04 56.43
CA LEU A 14 -37.99 28.88 55.55
C LEU A 14 -37.69 29.32 54.12
N LEU A 15 -38.39 30.35 53.62
CA LEU A 15 -38.12 30.93 52.30
C LEU A 15 -36.73 31.58 52.24
N LEU A 16 -36.33 32.31 53.31
CA LEU A 16 -34.99 32.87 53.41
C LEU A 16 -33.92 31.76 53.42
N PHE A 17 -34.15 30.68 54.17
CA PHE A 17 -33.25 29.53 54.22
C PHE A 17 -33.07 28.90 52.83
N LEU A 18 -34.15 28.58 52.12
CA LEU A 18 -34.09 27.98 50.78
C LEU A 18 -33.41 28.92 49.76
N LEU A 19 -33.65 30.22 49.86
CA LEU A 19 -33.01 31.21 49.01
C LEU A 19 -31.49 31.24 49.26
N LEU A 20 -31.08 31.31 50.53
CA LEU A 20 -29.66 31.29 50.94
C LEU A 20 -28.99 29.96 50.57
N GLU A 21 -29.68 28.83 50.71
CA GLU A 21 -29.20 27.50 50.32
C GLU A 21 -28.97 27.43 48.80
N SER A 22 -29.89 27.94 48.00
CA SER A 22 -29.72 27.98 46.54
C SER A 22 -28.54 28.86 46.11
N ILE A 23 -28.34 30.00 46.79
CA ILE A 23 -27.22 30.91 46.54
C ILE A 23 -25.90 30.25 46.96
N SER A 24 -25.89 29.55 48.09
CA SER A 24 -24.74 28.81 48.58
C SER A 24 -24.34 27.69 47.61
N ILE A 25 -25.30 26.87 47.17
CA ILE A 25 -25.07 25.81 46.17
C ILE A 25 -24.56 26.42 44.86
N SER A 26 -25.16 27.51 44.39
CA SER A 26 -24.73 28.23 43.17
C SER A 26 -23.29 28.77 43.31
N LEU A 27 -22.93 29.31 44.48
CA LEU A 27 -21.58 29.79 44.77
C LEU A 27 -20.56 28.64 44.86
N VAL A 28 -20.90 27.53 45.50
CA VAL A 28 -20.03 26.34 45.57
C VAL A 28 -19.77 25.78 44.18
N VAL A 29 -20.80 25.71 43.33
CA VAL A 29 -20.69 25.24 41.94
C VAL A 29 -19.88 26.22 41.07
N ARG A 30 -20.03 27.54 41.27
CA ARG A 30 -19.31 28.56 40.49
C ARG A 30 -17.87 28.82 40.95
N TYR A 31 -17.58 28.69 42.25
CA TYR A 31 -16.30 29.13 42.82
C TYR A 31 -15.32 27.96 43.07
N ASN A 32 -15.79 26.72 43.15
CA ASN A 32 -14.91 25.59 43.43
C ASN A 32 -14.45 24.88 42.13
N HIS A 33 -13.35 25.35 41.56
CA HIS A 33 -12.69 24.80 40.36
C HIS A 33 -12.17 23.35 40.54
N TYR A 34 -12.36 22.71 41.71
CA TYR A 34 -11.88 21.37 42.00
C TYR A 34 -12.86 20.24 41.64
N HIS A 35 -14.16 20.52 41.48
CA HIS A 35 -15.17 19.47 41.21
C HIS A 35 -15.71 19.41 39.78
N GLN A 36 -15.22 20.27 38.86
CA GLN A 36 -15.46 20.09 37.42
C GLN A 36 -14.63 18.95 36.80
N ILE A 37 -13.56 18.48 37.46
CA ILE A 37 -12.64 17.49 36.87
C ILE A 37 -13.05 16.03 37.18
N SER A 38 -13.91 15.76 38.17
CA SER A 38 -14.25 14.36 38.52
C SER A 38 -15.42 13.76 37.71
N TYR A 39 -16.39 14.55 37.25
CA TYR A 39 -17.54 14.03 36.50
C TYR A 39 -17.33 14.02 34.97
N LEU A 40 -16.56 14.96 34.40
CA LEU A 40 -16.25 14.96 32.97
C LEU A 40 -15.27 13.84 32.57
N ASN A 41 -14.53 13.29 33.53
CA ASN A 41 -13.61 12.17 33.32
C ASN A 41 -14.30 10.79 33.28
N PHE A 42 -15.54 10.65 33.78
CA PHE A 42 -16.27 9.37 33.73
C PHE A 42 -16.87 9.09 32.34
N ALA A 43 -17.44 10.09 31.69
CA ALA A 43 -17.99 9.95 30.33
C ALA A 43 -16.88 9.74 29.28
N GLN A 44 -15.73 10.43 29.43
CA GLN A 44 -14.60 10.29 28.51
C GLN A 44 -13.85 8.95 28.66
N GLN A 45 -13.74 8.39 29.88
CA GLN A 45 -13.16 7.05 30.08
C GLN A 45 -14.06 5.92 29.55
N TRP A 46 -15.38 6.07 29.60
CA TRP A 46 -16.30 5.10 29.01
C TRP A 46 -16.24 5.09 27.47
N HIS A 47 -16.20 6.25 26.83
CA HIS A 47 -15.99 6.35 25.38
C HIS A 47 -14.61 5.82 24.94
N ALA A 48 -13.56 6.07 25.72
CA ALA A 48 -12.22 5.55 25.46
C ALA A 48 -12.15 4.01 25.59
N ARG A 49 -12.77 3.42 26.61
CA ARG A 49 -12.80 1.95 26.80
C ARG A 49 -13.65 1.25 25.74
N LEU A 50 -14.77 1.84 25.30
CA LEU A 50 -15.60 1.28 24.24
C LEU A 50 -14.89 1.33 22.88
N SER A 51 -14.17 2.42 22.60
CA SER A 51 -13.36 2.58 21.38
C SER A 51 -12.21 1.56 21.32
N LEU A 52 -11.47 1.39 22.42
CA LEU A 52 -10.41 0.38 22.54
C LEU A 52 -10.90 -1.07 22.40
N LYS A 53 -12.18 -1.35 22.71
CA LYS A 53 -12.78 -2.67 22.52
C LYS A 53 -13.21 -2.88 21.06
N LYS A 54 -13.72 -1.85 20.39
CA LYS A 54 -14.02 -1.87 18.95
C LYS A 54 -12.77 -2.01 18.09
N GLU A 55 -11.69 -1.31 18.44
CA GLU A 55 -10.40 -1.41 17.75
C GLU A 55 -9.82 -2.82 17.87
N ARG A 56 -9.90 -3.44 19.07
CA ARG A 56 -9.46 -4.83 19.29
C ARG A 56 -10.27 -5.86 18.49
N ILE A 57 -11.59 -5.70 18.39
CA ILE A 57 -12.42 -6.58 17.57
C ILE A 57 -12.08 -6.42 16.08
N ARG A 58 -11.85 -5.19 15.62
CA ARG A 58 -11.46 -4.90 14.23
C ARG A 58 -10.05 -5.44 13.92
N GLN A 59 -9.11 -5.31 14.84
CA GLN A 59 -7.77 -5.91 14.74
C GLN A 59 -7.83 -7.43 14.74
N TYR A 60 -8.68 -8.05 15.57
CA TYR A 60 -8.85 -9.50 15.61
C TYR A 60 -9.46 -10.04 14.30
N MET A 61 -10.48 -9.36 13.76
CA MET A 61 -11.08 -9.73 12.47
C MET A 61 -10.06 -9.58 11.32
N LYS A 62 -9.30 -8.48 11.29
CA LYS A 62 -8.20 -8.31 10.33
C LYS A 62 -7.09 -9.34 10.50
N LEU A 63 -6.74 -9.70 11.74
CA LEU A 63 -5.71 -10.69 12.02
C LEU A 63 -6.14 -12.07 11.52
N LYS A 64 -7.42 -12.42 11.67
CA LYS A 64 -7.98 -13.65 11.11
C LYS A 64 -7.91 -13.65 9.58
N GLU A 65 -8.33 -12.56 8.94
CA GLU A 65 -8.26 -12.41 7.47
C GLU A 65 -6.82 -12.45 6.93
N VAL A 66 -5.89 -11.79 7.63
CA VAL A 66 -4.46 -11.84 7.30
C VAL A 66 -3.89 -13.24 7.51
N ASN A 67 -4.28 -13.95 8.57
CA ASN A 67 -3.81 -15.30 8.82
C ASN A 67 -4.36 -16.29 7.78
N GLU A 68 -5.64 -16.19 7.42
CA GLU A 68 -6.24 -16.99 6.34
C GLU A 68 -5.54 -16.71 5.00
N ARG A 69 -5.20 -15.45 4.70
CA ARG A 69 -4.42 -15.09 3.52
C ARG A 69 -2.98 -15.63 3.57
N LEU A 70 -2.31 -15.53 4.72
CA LEU A 70 -0.97 -16.07 4.93
C LEU A 70 -0.93 -17.60 4.83
N VAL A 71 -1.99 -18.29 5.26
CA VAL A 71 -2.13 -19.74 5.11
C VAL A 71 -2.31 -20.10 3.63
N ALA A 72 -3.19 -19.40 2.91
CA ALA A 72 -3.39 -19.62 1.48
C ALA A 72 -2.13 -19.30 0.65
N GLU A 73 -1.40 -18.25 1.02
CA GLU A 73 -0.13 -17.89 0.38
C GLU A 73 0.97 -18.91 0.70
N ASN A 74 1.08 -19.37 1.95
CA ASN A 74 2.00 -20.46 2.30
C ASN A 74 1.68 -21.75 1.54
N GLU A 75 0.40 -22.08 1.39
CA GLU A 75 -0.02 -23.25 0.63
C GLU A 75 0.35 -23.10 -0.86
N SER A 76 0.07 -21.95 -1.47
CA SER A 76 0.46 -21.64 -2.85
C SER A 76 1.98 -21.68 -3.07
N LEU A 77 2.75 -21.11 -2.14
CA LEU A 77 4.21 -21.12 -2.16
C LEU A 77 4.76 -22.54 -2.00
N ARG A 78 4.20 -23.34 -1.07
CA ARG A 78 4.57 -24.75 -0.89
C ARG A 78 4.25 -25.55 -2.15
N ASN A 79 3.08 -25.35 -2.76
CA ASN A 79 2.69 -26.03 -3.99
C ASN A 79 3.59 -25.67 -5.16
N SER A 80 3.95 -24.38 -5.29
CA SER A 80 4.91 -23.92 -6.30
C SER A 80 6.29 -24.54 -6.06
N LEU A 81 6.76 -24.56 -4.82
CA LEU A 81 8.06 -25.12 -4.45
C LEU A 81 8.10 -26.65 -4.64
N GLU A 82 7.01 -27.35 -4.37
CA GLU A 82 6.87 -28.78 -4.63
C GLU A 82 6.80 -29.06 -6.14
N TYR A 83 6.10 -28.23 -6.91
CA TYR A 83 6.07 -28.30 -8.37
C TYR A 83 7.47 -28.08 -8.96
N TYR A 84 8.21 -27.06 -8.52
CA TYR A 84 9.61 -26.82 -8.93
C TYR A 84 10.54 -27.98 -8.52
N LYS A 85 10.36 -28.56 -7.33
CA LYS A 85 11.11 -29.74 -6.89
C LYS A 85 10.83 -30.97 -7.76
N LYS A 86 9.57 -31.20 -8.15
CA LYS A 86 9.18 -32.30 -9.05
C LYS A 86 9.72 -32.08 -10.47
N LEU A 87 9.68 -30.84 -10.96
CA LEU A 87 10.24 -30.46 -12.26
C LEU A 87 11.78 -30.62 -12.28
N ASN A 88 12.45 -30.28 -11.17
CA ASN A 88 13.90 -30.43 -11.04
C ASN A 88 14.31 -31.89 -10.82
N ALA A 89 13.54 -32.69 -10.05
CA ALA A 89 13.77 -34.13 -9.91
C ALA A 89 13.66 -34.86 -11.27
N ALA A 90 12.78 -34.40 -12.17
CA ALA A 90 12.69 -34.89 -13.55
C ALA A 90 13.82 -34.37 -14.48
N ARG A 91 14.54 -33.31 -14.10
CA ARG A 91 15.65 -32.71 -14.86
C ARG A 91 17.04 -33.15 -14.39
N VAL A 92 17.17 -33.78 -13.22
CA VAL A 92 18.47 -34.27 -12.69
C VAL A 92 19.15 -35.32 -13.59
N THR A 93 18.47 -35.89 -14.58
CA THR A 93 19.13 -36.73 -15.59
C THR A 93 19.81 -35.98 -16.73
N LYS A 94 19.68 -34.65 -16.89
CA LYS A 94 20.38 -33.92 -17.96
C LYS A 94 20.85 -32.52 -17.53
N THR A 95 22.16 -32.44 -17.30
CA THR A 95 23.07 -31.30 -17.55
C THR A 95 22.82 -29.96 -16.83
N GLY A 96 23.80 -29.57 -16.00
CA GLY A 96 24.44 -28.25 -16.07
C GLY A 96 23.75 -27.08 -15.38
N ALA A 97 24.23 -26.77 -14.18
CA ALA A 97 24.36 -25.43 -13.57
C ALA A 97 23.63 -24.25 -14.23
N ASP A 98 22.53 -23.80 -13.62
CA ASP A 98 22.20 -22.38 -13.37
C ASP A 98 20.89 -22.32 -12.57
N SER A 99 20.95 -22.61 -11.27
CA SER A 99 19.86 -22.21 -10.37
C SER A 99 20.08 -20.74 -10.03
N SER A 100 19.41 -19.85 -10.77
CA SER A 100 19.41 -18.42 -10.46
C SER A 100 18.90 -18.20 -9.04
N ASP A 101 19.81 -17.92 -8.11
CA ASP A 101 19.54 -17.58 -6.71
C ASP A 101 18.91 -16.18 -6.62
N SER A 102 17.64 -16.06 -7.04
CA SER A 102 16.85 -14.86 -6.76
C SER A 102 16.40 -14.89 -5.30
N HIS A 103 17.09 -14.11 -4.46
CA HIS A 103 16.68 -13.90 -3.08
C HIS A 103 15.50 -12.92 -3.04
N PHE A 104 14.40 -13.35 -2.42
CA PHE A 104 13.25 -12.49 -2.15
C PHE A 104 13.31 -11.97 -0.71
N LEU A 105 13.17 -10.66 -0.55
CA LEU A 105 13.09 -10.03 0.76
C LEU A 105 11.68 -9.48 1.00
N VAL A 106 11.07 -9.85 2.12
CA VAL A 106 9.73 -9.38 2.49
C VAL A 106 9.84 -8.09 3.30
N ALA A 107 9.07 -7.08 2.90
CA ALA A 107 8.95 -5.81 3.62
C ALA A 107 7.48 -5.41 3.76
N ARG A 108 7.15 -4.70 4.85
CA ARG A 108 5.81 -4.16 5.05
C ARG A 108 5.77 -2.71 4.59
N VAL A 109 4.68 -2.35 3.92
CA VAL A 109 4.41 -0.95 3.55
C VAL A 109 3.88 -0.21 4.77
N ILE A 110 4.61 0.84 5.18
CA ILE A 110 4.25 1.68 6.34
C ILE A 110 3.66 3.02 5.93
N ASN A 111 3.89 3.44 4.68
CA ASN A 111 3.29 4.63 4.10
C ASN A 111 3.04 4.42 2.60
N SER A 112 1.89 4.85 2.12
CA SER A 112 1.49 4.77 0.71
C SER A 112 0.68 6.00 0.32
N SER A 113 1.08 6.63 -0.79
CA SER A 113 0.32 7.68 -1.46
C SER A 113 -0.09 7.21 -2.85
N VAL A 114 -1.30 7.55 -3.29
CA VAL A 114 -1.82 7.18 -4.63
C VAL A 114 -2.48 8.36 -5.36
N HIS A 115 -2.53 9.53 -4.72
CA HIS A 115 -3.28 10.70 -5.19
C HIS A 115 -2.36 11.86 -5.59
N LEU A 116 -1.05 11.73 -5.41
CA LEU A 116 -0.07 12.74 -5.78
C LEU A 116 0.41 12.51 -7.22
N PRO A 117 0.90 13.54 -7.93
CA PRO A 117 1.55 13.34 -9.23
C PRO A 117 2.84 12.51 -9.14
N TYR A 118 3.53 12.62 -8.00
CA TYR A 118 4.76 11.89 -7.69
C TYR A 118 4.55 11.12 -6.39
N ASN A 119 3.89 9.97 -6.48
CA ASN A 119 3.69 9.12 -5.33
C ASN A 119 4.98 8.41 -4.92
N TYR A 120 5.09 8.13 -3.64
CA TYR A 120 6.14 7.28 -3.05
C TYR A 120 5.53 6.36 -2.00
N LEU A 121 6.16 5.19 -1.83
CA LEU A 121 5.86 4.25 -0.76
C LEU A 121 7.05 4.18 0.19
N THR A 122 6.80 3.92 1.46
CA THR A 122 7.85 3.66 2.45
C THR A 122 7.70 2.24 2.98
N ILE A 123 8.80 1.50 3.03
CA ILE A 123 8.86 0.13 3.54
C ILE A 123 9.73 0.03 4.79
N ASP A 124 9.40 -0.90 5.69
CA ASP A 124 10.11 -1.12 6.97
C ASP A 124 11.36 -2.00 6.87
N LYS A 125 12.04 -1.92 5.72
CA LYS A 125 13.32 -2.58 5.45
C LYS A 125 14.27 -1.61 4.77
N GLY A 126 15.52 -1.64 5.19
CA GLY A 126 16.59 -0.76 4.69
C GLY A 126 17.88 -1.53 4.43
N GLU A 127 18.99 -0.82 4.47
CA GLU A 127 20.34 -1.32 4.13
C GLU A 127 20.76 -2.50 5.01
N GLU A 128 20.43 -2.47 6.31
CA GLU A 128 20.77 -3.58 7.22
C GLU A 128 20.05 -4.88 6.87
N ALA A 129 18.89 -4.77 6.21
CA ALA A 129 18.17 -5.93 5.69
C ALA A 129 18.68 -6.35 4.29
N GLY A 130 19.62 -5.62 3.69
CA GLY A 130 20.15 -5.88 2.36
C GLY A 130 19.38 -5.17 1.23
N VAL A 131 18.48 -4.24 1.54
CA VAL A 131 17.78 -3.44 0.52
C VAL A 131 18.76 -2.48 -0.13
N LYS A 132 18.74 -2.41 -1.47
CA LYS A 132 19.58 -1.50 -2.27
C LYS A 132 18.72 -0.69 -3.25
N PRO A 133 19.17 0.51 -3.66
CA PRO A 133 18.59 1.20 -4.80
C PRO A 133 18.52 0.32 -6.05
N ASN A 134 17.53 0.57 -6.89
CA ASN A 134 17.22 -0.19 -8.11
C ASN A 134 16.69 -1.63 -7.90
N MET A 135 16.45 -2.07 -6.66
CA MET A 135 15.75 -3.34 -6.43
C MET A 135 14.30 -3.26 -6.90
N ALA A 136 13.86 -4.32 -7.60
CA ALA A 136 12.49 -4.49 -8.04
C ALA A 136 11.59 -4.76 -6.83
N VAL A 137 10.43 -4.11 -6.76
CA VAL A 137 9.42 -4.32 -5.72
C VAL A 137 8.16 -4.86 -6.38
N VAL A 138 7.68 -6.00 -5.88
CA VAL A 138 6.53 -6.73 -6.42
C VAL A 138 5.58 -7.17 -5.31
N CYS A 139 4.37 -7.55 -5.68
CA CYS A 139 3.40 -8.23 -4.83
C CYS A 139 2.82 -9.45 -5.57
N ASP A 140 1.92 -10.16 -4.91
CA ASP A 140 1.17 -11.30 -5.43
C ASP A 140 0.45 -10.99 -6.77
N GLN A 141 -0.09 -9.77 -6.90
CA GLN A 141 -0.84 -9.32 -8.07
C GLN A 141 0.02 -8.80 -9.22
N GLY A 142 1.30 -8.48 -9.01
CA GLY A 142 2.16 -7.91 -10.03
C GLY A 142 3.22 -6.95 -9.53
N ILE A 143 3.68 -6.08 -10.43
CA ILE A 143 4.71 -5.09 -10.09
C ILE A 143 4.16 -3.98 -9.20
N VAL A 144 5.01 -3.51 -8.28
CA VAL A 144 4.70 -2.38 -7.38
C VAL A 144 5.55 -1.17 -7.75
N GLY A 145 6.86 -1.34 -7.93
CA GLY A 145 7.77 -0.21 -8.13
C GLY A 145 9.24 -0.58 -7.98
N VAL A 146 10.09 0.44 -7.81
CA VAL A 146 11.54 0.28 -7.65
C VAL A 146 12.03 1.07 -6.45
N VAL A 147 12.99 0.52 -5.69
CA VAL A 147 13.66 1.24 -4.60
C VAL A 147 14.50 2.38 -5.15
N VAL A 148 14.27 3.60 -4.65
CA VAL A 148 15.01 4.80 -5.09
C VAL A 148 15.94 5.37 -4.03
N ALA A 149 15.65 5.13 -2.76
CA ALA A 149 16.49 5.57 -1.66
C ALA A 149 16.37 4.60 -0.49
N THR A 150 17.47 4.44 0.24
CA THR A 150 17.56 3.56 1.41
C THR A 150 18.10 4.34 2.60
N SER A 151 17.77 3.86 3.78
CA SER A 151 18.36 4.22 5.07
C SER A 151 18.68 2.92 5.81
N LYS A 152 19.24 3.00 7.01
CA LYS A 152 19.55 1.79 7.81
C LYS A 152 18.37 0.83 7.95
N HIS A 153 17.18 1.34 8.27
CA HIS A 153 16.01 0.50 8.57
C HIS A 153 14.81 0.69 7.64
N PHE A 154 14.79 1.73 6.81
CA PHE A 154 13.68 2.02 5.90
C PHE A 154 14.16 2.26 4.48
N ALA A 155 13.27 2.08 3.51
CA ALA A 155 13.53 2.42 2.12
C ALA A 155 12.32 3.11 1.49
N ILE A 156 12.61 3.96 0.50
CA ILE A 156 11.62 4.65 -0.32
C ILE A 156 11.52 3.94 -1.66
N VAL A 157 10.30 3.60 -2.03
CA VAL A 157 9.96 2.96 -3.30
C VAL A 157 9.23 3.98 -4.17
N MET A 158 9.67 4.11 -5.43
CA MET A 158 8.91 4.78 -6.47
C MET A 158 7.93 3.77 -7.07
N PRO A 159 6.63 3.87 -6.78
CA PRO A 159 5.64 2.98 -7.34
C PRO A 159 5.46 3.23 -8.83
N VAL A 160 4.85 2.27 -9.52
CA VAL A 160 4.36 2.41 -10.89
C VAL A 160 3.45 3.64 -11.03
N LEU A 161 2.73 4.00 -9.95
CA LEU A 161 1.93 5.21 -9.83
C LEU A 161 2.76 6.50 -9.64
N ASN A 162 3.87 6.66 -10.36
CA ASN A 162 4.66 7.88 -10.33
C ASN A 162 4.91 8.34 -11.77
N ARG A 163 4.68 9.62 -12.07
CA ARG A 163 4.85 10.16 -13.44
C ARG A 163 6.29 10.06 -13.99
N LYS A 164 7.28 9.84 -13.12
CA LYS A 164 8.68 9.58 -13.53
C LYS A 164 8.97 8.10 -13.77
N PHE A 165 8.07 7.21 -13.35
CA PHE A 165 8.26 5.78 -13.51
C PHE A 165 8.01 5.37 -14.96
N ARG A 166 8.98 4.67 -15.54
CA ARG A 166 8.87 3.99 -16.83
C ARG A 166 9.40 2.58 -16.71
N VAL A 167 8.71 1.63 -17.34
CA VAL A 167 9.16 0.24 -17.41
C VAL A 167 8.91 -0.30 -18.81
N SER A 168 9.81 -1.14 -19.31
CA SER A 168 9.57 -1.83 -20.57
C SER A 168 8.59 -2.97 -20.33
N ALA A 169 7.49 -2.95 -21.07
CA ALA A 169 6.38 -3.86 -20.93
C ALA A 169 6.05 -4.50 -22.27
N LYS A 170 5.52 -5.72 -22.26
CA LYS A 170 5.17 -6.46 -23.47
C LYS A 170 3.85 -7.19 -23.33
N PHE A 171 3.25 -7.48 -24.47
CA PHE A 171 2.14 -8.40 -24.56
C PHE A 171 2.60 -9.84 -24.28
N LYS A 172 1.92 -10.51 -23.35
CA LYS A 172 2.22 -11.91 -23.02
C LYS A 172 2.04 -12.86 -24.21
N LYS A 173 1.12 -12.55 -25.13
CA LYS A 173 0.73 -13.44 -26.24
C LYS A 173 1.69 -13.43 -27.43
N ASN A 174 2.31 -12.30 -27.75
CA ASN A 174 3.07 -12.10 -28.99
C ASN A 174 4.37 -11.32 -28.80
N ASN A 175 4.75 -11.01 -27.56
CA ASN A 175 6.02 -10.38 -27.18
C ASN A 175 6.32 -8.98 -27.73
N TYR A 176 5.38 -8.33 -28.44
CA TYR A 176 5.55 -6.93 -28.80
C TYR A 176 5.65 -6.08 -27.54
N TYR A 177 6.68 -5.26 -27.48
CA TYR A 177 7.02 -4.47 -26.31
C TYR A 177 6.88 -2.97 -26.59
N GLY A 178 6.68 -2.22 -25.51
CA GLY A 178 6.54 -0.79 -25.50
C GLY A 178 6.94 -0.20 -24.15
N SER A 179 6.74 1.11 -24.02
CA SER A 179 7.05 1.85 -22.80
C SER A 179 5.78 2.03 -21.96
N PHE A 180 5.76 1.43 -20.77
CA PHE A 180 4.67 1.61 -19.82
C PHE A 180 4.97 2.78 -18.88
N GLU A 181 4.00 3.67 -18.72
CA GLU A 181 4.06 4.82 -17.82
C GLU A 181 2.70 5.13 -17.17
N TRP A 182 2.71 5.85 -16.05
CA TRP A 182 1.49 6.31 -15.40
C TRP A 182 1.16 7.76 -15.76
N SER A 183 -0.08 7.99 -16.20
CA SER A 183 -0.56 9.30 -16.68
C SER A 183 -0.73 10.35 -15.57
N GLY A 184 -0.81 9.93 -14.31
CA GLY A 184 -1.04 10.83 -13.17
C GLY A 184 -2.51 11.10 -12.82
N THR A 185 -3.47 10.54 -13.57
CA THR A 185 -4.90 10.86 -13.40
C THR A 185 -5.66 9.82 -12.59
N ASN A 186 -5.47 8.53 -12.89
CA ASN A 186 -6.23 7.45 -12.27
C ASN A 186 -5.28 6.36 -11.74
N TYR A 187 -5.35 6.09 -10.43
CA TYR A 187 -4.51 5.09 -9.76
C TYR A 187 -4.74 3.63 -10.21
N ARG A 188 -5.78 3.37 -11.01
CA ARG A 188 -6.10 2.03 -11.53
C ARG A 188 -5.60 1.78 -12.95
N THR A 189 -5.13 2.80 -13.64
CA THR A 189 -4.82 2.73 -15.07
C THR A 189 -3.50 3.38 -15.39
N GLY A 190 -2.73 2.78 -16.30
CA GLY A 190 -1.55 3.38 -16.92
C GLY A 190 -1.62 3.27 -18.43
N VAL A 191 -0.59 3.77 -19.10
CA VAL A 191 -0.54 3.83 -20.56
C VAL A 191 0.69 3.05 -21.04
N LEU A 192 0.47 2.16 -22.01
CA LEU A 192 1.51 1.48 -22.76
C LEU A 192 1.61 2.14 -24.15
N ASN A 193 2.74 2.78 -24.42
CA ASN A 193 3.03 3.44 -25.70
C ASN A 193 4.02 2.62 -26.54
N ASP A 194 4.32 3.11 -27.74
CA ASP A 194 5.34 2.57 -28.66
C ASP A 194 5.01 1.20 -29.25
N ILE A 195 3.72 0.84 -29.34
CA ILE A 195 3.28 -0.40 -30.01
C ILE A 195 2.91 -0.12 -31.48
N PRO A 196 3.53 -0.77 -32.46
CA PRO A 196 3.23 -0.54 -33.88
C PRO A 196 1.78 -0.89 -34.27
N LEU A 197 1.22 -0.17 -35.26
CA LEU A 197 -0.18 -0.39 -35.70
C LEU A 197 -0.48 -1.76 -36.33
N HIS A 198 0.53 -2.45 -36.83
CA HIS A 198 0.34 -3.80 -37.41
C HIS A 198 0.15 -4.88 -36.33
N VAL A 199 0.35 -4.55 -35.06
CA VAL A 199 0.24 -5.52 -33.96
C VAL A 199 -1.23 -5.78 -33.65
N PRO A 200 -1.68 -7.05 -33.61
CA PRO A 200 -3.05 -7.37 -33.25
C PRO A 200 -3.28 -7.20 -31.74
N ILE A 201 -4.07 -6.19 -31.35
CA ILE A 201 -4.43 -5.89 -29.95
C ILE A 201 -5.90 -6.21 -29.70
N ALA A 202 -6.20 -6.77 -28.53
CA ALA A 202 -7.56 -6.99 -28.05
C ALA A 202 -7.72 -6.50 -26.61
N ARG A 203 -8.92 -6.01 -26.27
CA ARG A 203 -9.28 -5.75 -24.86
C ARG A 203 -9.23 -7.08 -24.10
N GLY A 204 -8.68 -7.06 -22.89
CA GLY A 204 -8.44 -8.28 -22.10
C GLY A 204 -7.05 -8.88 -22.29
N ASP A 205 -6.23 -8.40 -23.23
CA ASP A 205 -4.85 -8.86 -23.38
C ASP A 205 -4.01 -8.57 -22.13
N THR A 206 -3.14 -9.52 -21.78
CA THR A 206 -2.25 -9.41 -20.60
C THR A 206 -0.95 -8.72 -20.95
N ILE A 207 -0.58 -7.74 -20.13
CA ILE A 207 0.69 -7.00 -20.21
C ILE A 207 1.60 -7.41 -19.04
N VAL A 208 2.84 -7.74 -19.38
CA VAL A 208 3.89 -8.18 -18.44
C VAL A 208 5.19 -7.39 -18.65
N THR A 209 6.11 -7.42 -17.69
CA THR A 209 7.45 -6.85 -17.87
C THR A 209 8.21 -7.58 -18.99
N SER A 210 8.93 -6.82 -19.82
CA SER A 210 9.68 -7.39 -20.95
C SER A 210 11.06 -7.94 -20.57
N GLY A 211 11.63 -7.51 -19.44
CA GLY A 211 13.01 -7.80 -19.04
C GLY A 211 14.07 -6.86 -19.65
N TYR A 212 13.67 -5.96 -20.56
CA TYR A 212 14.60 -5.01 -21.20
C TYR A 212 14.96 -3.83 -20.31
N SER A 213 14.05 -3.39 -19.43
CA SER A 213 14.41 -2.47 -18.36
C SER A 213 15.13 -3.27 -17.28
N ASN A 214 16.39 -2.98 -16.99
CA ASN A 214 17.25 -3.57 -15.94
C ASN A 214 16.68 -3.48 -14.49
N LEU A 215 15.40 -3.13 -14.35
CA LEU A 215 14.67 -2.90 -13.12
C LEU A 215 13.82 -4.09 -12.69
N PHE A 216 13.34 -4.90 -13.63
CA PHE A 216 12.43 -6.02 -13.34
C PHE A 216 12.81 -7.26 -14.15
N PRO A 217 12.75 -8.45 -13.54
CA PRO A 217 12.74 -9.70 -14.29
C PRO A 217 11.61 -9.72 -15.32
N GLU A 218 11.78 -10.53 -16.36
CA GLU A 218 10.77 -10.73 -17.39
C GLU A 218 9.55 -11.49 -16.86
N GLY A 219 8.35 -11.13 -17.35
CA GLY A 219 7.13 -11.92 -17.16
C GLY A 219 6.29 -11.55 -15.93
N LEU A 220 6.62 -10.48 -15.21
CA LEU A 220 5.84 -10.00 -14.07
C LEU A 220 4.60 -9.24 -14.55
N MET A 221 3.45 -9.51 -13.92
CA MET A 221 2.16 -8.89 -14.27
C MET A 221 2.20 -7.38 -14.06
N ILE A 222 1.75 -6.63 -15.07
CA ILE A 222 1.51 -5.18 -14.96
C ILE A 222 0.01 -4.91 -14.94
N GLY A 223 -0.72 -5.55 -15.85
CA GLY A 223 -2.14 -5.28 -16.02
C GLY A 223 -2.75 -5.90 -17.26
N ILE A 224 -3.95 -5.42 -17.59
CA ILE A 224 -4.78 -5.91 -18.69
C ILE A 224 -5.21 -4.74 -19.56
N VAL A 225 -5.22 -4.93 -20.89
CA VAL A 225 -5.69 -3.94 -21.84
C VAL A 225 -7.17 -3.62 -21.59
N GLU A 226 -7.46 -2.36 -21.27
CA GLU A 226 -8.82 -1.84 -21.10
C GLU A 226 -9.34 -1.19 -22.38
N ASP A 227 -8.51 -0.37 -23.02
CA ASP A 227 -8.82 0.27 -24.29
C ASP A 227 -7.55 0.69 -25.04
N TYR A 228 -7.65 1.10 -26.31
CA TYR A 228 -6.51 1.61 -27.06
C TYR A 228 -6.93 2.63 -28.10
N THR A 229 -6.05 3.60 -28.36
CA THR A 229 -6.22 4.65 -29.37
C THR A 229 -4.98 4.73 -30.26
N VAL A 230 -5.11 5.35 -31.43
CA VAL A 230 -3.96 5.64 -32.30
C VAL A 230 -3.30 6.92 -31.78
N SER A 231 -1.99 6.85 -31.54
CA SER A 231 -1.14 7.97 -31.14
C SER A 231 -0.11 8.26 -32.21
N MET A 232 0.12 9.54 -32.51
CA MET A 232 1.15 9.99 -33.46
C MET A 232 1.05 9.35 -34.87
N GLY A 233 -0.15 8.87 -35.25
CA GLY A 233 -0.43 8.29 -36.58
C GLY A 233 0.17 6.91 -36.88
N THR A 234 1.16 6.45 -36.11
CA THR A 234 1.96 5.24 -36.44
C THR A 234 2.05 4.23 -35.29
N PHE A 235 1.62 4.60 -34.09
CA PHE A 235 1.67 3.75 -32.90
C PHE A 235 0.32 3.72 -32.18
N TYR A 236 0.08 2.66 -31.41
CA TYR A 236 -1.00 2.61 -30.44
C TYR A 236 -0.57 3.23 -29.11
N SER A 237 -1.50 3.93 -28.47
CA SER A 237 -1.47 4.25 -27.05
C SER A 237 -2.54 3.42 -26.36
N ILE A 238 -2.11 2.52 -25.48
CA ILE A 238 -2.97 1.49 -24.91
C ILE A 238 -3.21 1.81 -23.44
N ASN A 239 -4.47 1.94 -23.07
CA ASN A 239 -4.87 2.08 -21.68
C ASN A 239 -4.88 0.69 -21.01
N VAL A 240 -4.10 0.55 -19.94
CA VAL A 240 -3.89 -0.71 -19.23
C VAL A 240 -4.40 -0.56 -17.81
N ARG A 241 -5.36 -1.41 -17.43
CA ARG A 241 -5.83 -1.56 -16.06
C ARG A 241 -4.78 -2.31 -15.24
N LEU A 242 -4.25 -1.65 -14.22
CA LEU A 242 -3.23 -2.21 -13.33
C LEU A 242 -3.80 -3.41 -12.56
N SER A 243 -2.98 -4.46 -12.41
CA SER A 243 -3.34 -5.64 -11.62
C SER A 243 -3.21 -5.40 -10.12
N THR A 244 -2.22 -4.60 -9.72
CA THR A 244 -1.90 -4.27 -8.31
C THR A 244 -2.88 -3.25 -7.72
N ASP A 245 -3.49 -3.57 -6.58
CA ASP A 245 -4.27 -2.59 -5.80
C ASP A 245 -3.40 -1.79 -4.81
N PHE A 246 -2.90 -0.64 -5.27
CA PHE A 246 -2.06 0.25 -4.47
C PHE A 246 -2.76 0.84 -3.22
N LYS A 247 -4.09 0.80 -3.13
CA LYS A 247 -4.83 1.24 -1.93
C LYS A 247 -4.89 0.18 -0.84
N ASN A 248 -4.62 -1.08 -1.18
CA ASN A 248 -4.70 -2.23 -0.28
C ASN A 248 -3.36 -2.97 -0.19
N LEU A 249 -2.25 -2.24 -0.35
CA LEU A 249 -0.91 -2.81 -0.35
C LEU A 249 -0.32 -2.83 1.07
N TYR A 250 -0.14 -4.03 1.63
CA TYR A 250 0.37 -4.22 3.00
C TYR A 250 1.78 -4.80 3.04
N TYR A 251 2.06 -5.81 2.21
CA TYR A 251 3.36 -6.48 2.12
C TYR A 251 3.85 -6.45 0.68
N VAL A 252 5.16 -6.36 0.53
CA VAL A 252 5.84 -6.39 -0.76
C VAL A 252 7.09 -7.26 -0.69
N TYR A 253 7.49 -7.74 -1.85
CA TYR A 253 8.67 -8.56 -2.06
C TYR A 253 9.70 -7.76 -2.87
N LEU A 254 10.95 -7.77 -2.40
CA LEU A 254 12.06 -7.19 -3.12
C LEU A 254 12.86 -8.29 -3.80
N ILE A 255 13.19 -8.08 -5.07
CA ILE A 255 13.98 -9.01 -5.87
C ILE A 255 15.40 -8.46 -5.97
N SER A 256 16.37 -9.22 -5.49
CA SER A 256 17.78 -8.98 -5.77
C SER A 256 18.24 -9.94 -6.86
N ASP A 257 18.63 -9.40 -8.02
CA ASP A 257 19.31 -10.18 -9.05
C ASP A 257 20.77 -9.76 -9.10
N ASN A 258 21.66 -10.67 -8.70
CA ASN A 258 23.09 -10.43 -8.67
C ASN A 258 23.71 -10.31 -10.08
N LYS A 259 23.07 -10.87 -11.12
CA LYS A 259 23.54 -10.77 -12.51
C LYS A 259 23.13 -9.44 -13.15
N LEU A 260 22.09 -8.75 -12.64
CA LEU A 260 21.68 -7.43 -13.16
C LEU A 260 22.76 -6.38 -12.95
N SER A 261 23.44 -6.36 -11.80
CA SER A 261 24.52 -5.38 -11.55
C SER A 261 25.66 -5.52 -12.54
N GLU A 262 26.06 -6.76 -12.85
CA GLU A 262 27.12 -7.03 -13.83
C GLU A 262 26.72 -6.56 -15.24
N ARG A 263 25.49 -6.89 -15.67
CA ARG A 263 24.96 -6.45 -16.97
C ARG A 263 24.92 -4.92 -17.11
N VAL A 264 24.41 -4.23 -16.10
CA VAL A 264 24.32 -2.76 -16.09
C VAL A 264 25.71 -2.12 -16.19
N THR A 265 26.71 -2.67 -15.48
CA THR A 265 28.08 -2.17 -15.55
C THR A 265 28.66 -2.29 -16.96
N LEU A 266 28.43 -3.42 -17.64
CA LEU A 266 28.88 -3.66 -19.01
C LEU A 266 28.16 -2.76 -20.04
N GLU A 267 26.85 -2.60 -19.93
CA GLU A 267 26.10 -1.73 -20.84
C GLU A 267 26.54 -0.27 -20.71
N ASN A 268 26.76 0.19 -19.47
CA ASN A 268 27.23 1.55 -19.22
C ASN A 268 28.68 1.79 -19.68
N SER A 269 29.52 0.76 -19.78
CA SER A 269 30.88 0.95 -20.30
C SER A 269 30.90 1.24 -21.80
N VAL A 270 29.89 0.76 -22.56
CA VAL A 270 29.79 0.98 -24.01
C VAL A 270 29.12 2.32 -24.36
N ILE A 271 28.14 2.76 -23.56
CA ILE A 271 27.41 4.02 -23.82
C ILE A 271 28.28 5.27 -23.53
N ASN A 272 29.29 5.14 -22.68
CA ASN A 272 30.17 6.24 -22.27
C ASN A 272 31.48 6.32 -23.07
N GLU A 273 31.65 5.50 -24.12
CA GLU A 273 32.69 5.63 -25.15
C GLU A 273 32.15 6.40 -26.38
#